data_AF-A0A932FQW0-F1
#
_entry.id   AF-A0A932FQW0-F1
#
_cell.length_a   1.000
_cell.length_b   1.000
_cell.length_c   1.000
_cell.angle_alpha   90.00
_cell.angle_beta   90.00
_cell.angle_gamma   90.00
#
_symmetry.space_group_name_H-M   'P 1'
#
loop_
_entity.id
_entity.type
_entity.pdbx_description
1 polymer ?
#
loop_
_entity_poly.entity_id
_entity_poly.type
_entity_poly.pdbx_seq_one_letter_code
_entity_poly.pdbx_strand_id
1 'polypeptide(L)' 'VLIDLWATWCKNCLTMDKTTLTDSEVTAALSGYVKIKFQAEDPGESPTQEVMQRFGAIGLPTYVILRPAGTPSVGG' A
#
# COMPACT_ATOMS: atom_id res chain seq x y z
N VAL A 1 1.09 -3.18 -8.88
CA VAL A 1 1.10 -3.73 -7.51
C VAL A 1 0.46 -2.70 -6.59
N LEU A 2 -0.47 -3.11 -5.73
CA LEU A 2 -1.02 -2.28 -4.65
C LEU A 2 -0.34 -2.68 -3.35
N ILE A 3 0.27 -1.72 -2.65
CA ILE A 3 0.83 -1.93 -1.31
C ILE A 3 -0.10 -1.24 -0.31
N ASP A 4 -0.51 -1.98 0.71
CA ASP A 4 -1.28 -1.52 1.87
C ASP A 4 -0.34 -1.49 3.08
N LEU A 5 0.07 -0.29 3.50
CA LEU A 5 0.84 -0.10 4.73
C LEU A 5 -0.13 -0.06 5.92
N TRP A 6 0.03 -1.01 6.85
CA TRP A 6 -0.90 -1.22 7.97
C TRP A 6 -0.16 -1.59 9.27
N ALA A 7 -0.83 -1.53 10.42
CA ALA A 7 -0.29 -1.97 11.72
C ALA A 7 -1.40 -2.53 12.63
N THR A 8 -1.07 -3.32 13.66
CA THR A 8 -2.10 -3.93 14.53
C THR A 8 -2.86 -2.91 15.36
N TRP A 9 -2.20 -1.81 15.75
CA TRP A 9 -2.80 -0.71 16.50
C TRP A 9 -3.57 0.29 15.61
N CYS A 10 -3.53 0.13 14.29
CA CYS A 10 -4.15 1.05 13.35
C CYS A 10 -5.67 0.82 13.23
N LYS A 11 -6.45 1.56 14.02
CA LYS A 11 -7.92 1.50 13.99
C LYS A 11 -8.50 1.77 12.61
N ASN A 12 -7.95 2.74 11.88
CA ASN A 12 -8.43 3.10 10.54
C ASN A 12 -8.17 1.98 9.52
N CYS A 13 -7.06 1.24 9.67
CA CYS A 13 -6.76 0.08 8.85
C CYS A 13 -7.82 -1.01 9.05
N LEU A 14 -8.18 -1.29 10.31
CA LEU A 14 -9.25 -2.24 10.63
C LEU A 14 -10.62 -1.80 10.12
N THR A 15 -10.91 -0.49 10.14
CA THR A 15 -12.14 0.04 9.54
C THR A 15 -12.15 -0.20 8.03
N MET A 16 -11.08 0.13 7.32
CA MET A 16 -10.96 -0.09 5.88
C MET A 16 -11.08 -1.57 5.51
N ASP A 17 -10.45 -2.47 6.27
CA ASP A 17 -10.52 -3.92 6.07
C ASP A 17 -11.97 -4.46 6.20
N LYS A 18 -12.82 -3.83 7.02
CA LYS A 18 -14.21 -4.25 7.26
C LYS A 18 -15.24 -3.54 6.38
N THR A 19 -14.85 -2.48 5.67
CA THR A 19 -15.75 -1.68 4.85
C THR A 19 -15.25 -1.61 3.41
N THR A 20 -14.33 -0.70 3.12
CA THR A 20 -13.86 -0.36 1.78
C THR A 20 -13.23 -1.55 1.07
N LEU A 21 -12.42 -2.34 1.76
CA LEU A 21 -11.70 -3.47 1.14
C LEU A 21 -12.55 -4.74 1.01
N THR A 22 -13.78 -4.73 1.54
CA THR A 22 -14.80 -5.77 1.32
C THR A 22 -15.88 -5.35 0.32
N ASP A 23 -15.90 -4.08 -0.07
CA ASP A 23 -16.85 -3.55 -1.05
C ASP A 23 -16.64 -4.21 -2.43
N SER A 24 -17.72 -4.65 -3.07
CA SER A 24 -17.65 -5.38 -4.34
C SER A 24 -17.13 -4.52 -5.49
N GLU A 25 -17.45 -3.22 -5.52
CA GLU A 25 -16.99 -2.31 -6.55
C GLU A 25 -15.48 -2.05 -6.40
N VAL A 26 -15.03 -1.86 -5.16
CA VAL A 26 -13.60 -1.67 -4.85
C VAL A 26 -12.80 -2.93 -5.16
N THR A 27 -13.27 -4.10 -4.72
CA THR A 27 -12.57 -5.36 -4.97
C THR A 27 -12.49 -5.69 -6.46
N ALA A 28 -13.54 -5.39 -7.23
CA ALA A 28 -13.54 -5.50 -8.69
C ALA A 28 -12.53 -4.55 -9.34
N ALA A 29 -12.51 -3.28 -8.93
CA ALA A 29 -11.55 -2.28 -9.44
C ALA A 29 -10.09 -2.66 -9.13
N LEU A 30 -9.86 -3.36 -8.01
CA LEU A 30 -8.55 -3.82 -7.58
C LEU A 30 -8.16 -5.23 -8.10
N SER A 31 -9.02 -5.89 -8.89
CA SER A 31 -8.82 -7.28 -9.33
C SER A 31 -7.53 -7.48 -10.16
N GLY A 32 -7.13 -6.49 -10.94
CA GLY A 32 -5.90 -6.53 -11.75
C GLY A 32 -4.60 -6.23 -10.98
N TYR A 33 -4.67 -5.95 -9.68
CA TYR A 33 -3.48 -5.63 -8.89
C TYR A 33 -3.02 -6.83 -8.05
N VAL A 34 -1.72 -7.11 -8.09
CA VAL A 34 -1.06 -7.87 -7.03
C VAL A 34 -1.08 -7.02 -5.75
N LYS A 35 -1.70 -7.53 -4.70
CA LYS A 35 -1.90 -6.84 -3.41
C LYS A 35 -0.84 -7.32 -2.41
N ILE A 36 -0.14 -6.39 -1.78
CA ILE A 36 0.87 -6.65 -0.75
C ILE A 36 0.47 -5.89 0.50
N LYS A 37 0.35 -6.58 1.63
CA LYS A 37 0.21 -5.93 2.94
C LYS A 37 1.60 -5.78 3.56
N PHE A 38 2.04 -4.54 3.76
CA PHE A 38 3.30 -4.23 4.43
C PHE A 38 3.00 -3.80 5.87
N GLN A 39 3.47 -4.56 6.85
CA GLN A 39 3.25 -4.24 8.25
C GLN A 39 4.25 -3.17 8.71
N ALA A 40 3.74 -2.01 9.07
CA ALA A 40 4.45 -0.84 9.59
C ALA A 40 4.19 -0.70 11.10
N GLU A 41 4.45 -1.76 11.86
CA GLU A 41 4.13 -1.84 13.30
C GLU A 41 4.84 -0.74 14.10
N ASP A 42 6.11 -0.49 13.77
CA ASP A 42 6.96 0.52 14.39
C ASP A 42 7.42 1.53 13.30
N PRO A 43 6.64 2.60 13.02
CA PRO A 43 6.94 3.57 11.95
C PRO A 43 8.29 4.28 12.05
N GLY A 44 8.86 4.33 13.25
CA GLY A 44 10.14 4.98 13.52
C GLY A 44 11.35 4.06 13.41
N GLU A 45 11.17 2.76 13.19
CA GLU A 45 12.25 1.78 13.16
C GLU A 45 12.53 1.27 11.74
N SER A 46 13.79 0.92 11.48
CA SER A 46 14.19 0.30 10.21
C SER A 46 13.67 -1.14 10.12
N PRO A 47 13.14 -1.60 8.98
CA PRO A 47 13.10 -0.92 7.67
C PRO A 47 11.82 -0.10 7.41
N THR A 48 10.90 -0.03 8.38
CA THR A 48 9.59 0.61 8.21
C THR A 48 9.73 2.09 7.92
N GLN A 49 10.61 2.78 8.66
CA GLN A 49 10.83 4.21 8.51
C GLN A 49 11.25 4.58 7.08
N GLU A 50 12.21 3.85 6.51
CA GLU A 50 12.73 4.09 5.15
C GLU A 50 11.68 3.78 4.09
N VAL A 51 10.89 2.72 4.28
CA VAL A 51 9.79 2.36 3.38
C VAL A 51 8.70 3.45 3.39
N MET A 52 8.31 3.92 4.58
CA MET A 52 7.33 5.00 4.72
C MET A 52 7.83 6.30 4.08
N GLN A 53 9.08 6.69 4.35
CA GLN A 53 9.70 7.86 3.73
C GLN A 53 9.76 7.75 2.20
N ARG A 54 10.18 6.59 1.68
CA ARG A 54 10.25 6.32 0.24
C ARG A 54 8.92 6.54 -0.47
N PHE A 55 7.82 6.20 0.20
CA PHE A 55 6.47 6.35 -0.35
C PHE A 55 5.75 7.63 0.11
N GLY A 56 6.40 8.50 0.87
CA GLY A 56 5.79 9.71 1.42
C GLY A 56 4.64 9.42 2.40
N ALA A 57 4.63 8.24 3.02
CA ALA A 57 3.61 7.84 3.99
C ALA A 57 3.85 8.56 5.33
N ILE A 58 2.93 9.43 5.71
CA ILE A 58 2.98 10.16 6.99
C ILE A 58 2.27 9.39 8.11
N GLY A 59 1.37 8.47 7.77
CA GLY A 59 0.59 7.69 8.72
C GLY A 59 -0.10 6.49 8.08
N LEU A 60 -0.91 5.78 8.86
CA LEU A 60 -1.58 4.55 8.45
C LEU A 60 -3.12 4.69 8.44
N PRO A 61 -3.82 4.01 7.52
CA PRO A 61 -3.25 3.27 6.39
C PRO A 61 -2.68 4.22 5.33
N THR A 62 -1.70 3.74 4.56
CA THR A 62 -1.28 4.38 3.30
C THR A 62 -1.30 3.33 2.18
N TYR A 63 -1.94 3.67 1.06
CA TYR A 63 -2.01 2.80 -0.11
C TYR A 63 -1.13 3.32 -1.24
N VAL A 64 -0.29 2.46 -1.80
CA VAL A 64 0.66 2.82 -2.87
C VAL A 64 0.41 1.95 -4.09
N ILE A 65 0.28 2.57 -5.26
CA ILE A 65 0.23 1.86 -6.54
C ILE A 65 1.61 1.93 -7.21
N LEU A 66 2.30 0.79 -7.27
CA LEU A 66 3.53 0.66 -8.05
C LEU A 66 3.22 0.13 -9.45
N ARG A 67 3.77 0.83 -10.45
CA ARG A 67 3.83 0.37 -11.83
C ARG A 67 5.22 -0.19 -12.10
N PRO A 68 5.37 -1.27 -12.87
CA PRO A 68 6.67 -1.66 -13.38
C PRO A 68 7.32 -0.47 -14.08
N ALA A 69 8.59 -0.22 -13.83
CA ALA A 69 9.34 0.67 -14.70
C ALA A 69 9.25 0.08 -16.11
N GLY A 70 8.71 0.85 -17.06
CA GLY A 70 8.71 0.42 -18.45
C GLY A 70 10.15 0.13 -18.89
N THR A 71 10.32 -0.80 -19.83
CA THR A 71 11.58 -0.91 -20.57
C THR A 71 11.90 0.46 -21.17
N PRO A 72 13.11 1.03 -20.96
CA PRO A 72 13.51 2.23 -21.64
C PRO A 72 13.34 2.01 -23.15
N SER A 73 12.47 2.78 -23.79
CA SER A 73 12.42 2.83 -25.25
C SER A 73 13.72 3.48 -25.71
N VAL A 74 14.66 2.66 -26.17
CA VAL A 74 15.80 3.12 -26.97
C VAL A 74 15.21 3.68 -28.25
N GLY A 75 15.00 5.00 -28.27
CA GLY A 75 14.59 5.73 -29.46
C GLY A 75 15.75 5.77 -30.45
N GLY A 76 15.45 5.42 -31.71
CA GLY A 76 16.34 5.61 -32.86
C GLY A 76 16.17 6.97 -33.52
#